data_AF-A0A535RZS5-F1
#
_entry.id   AF-A0A535RZS5-F1
#
_cell.length_a   1.000
_cell.length_b   1.000
_cell.length_c   1.000
_cell.angle_alpha   90.00
_cell.angle_beta   90.00
_cell.angle_gamma   90.00
#
_symmetry.space_group_name_H-M   'P 1'
#
loop_
_entity.id
_entity.type
_entity.pdbx_description
1 polymer ?
#
loop_
_entity_poly.entity_id
_entity_poly.type
_entity_poly.pdbx_seq_one_letter_code
_entity_poly.pdbx_strand_id
1 'polypeptide(L)'
;MFFGDPGQLVAQIIGMVVCFVYVFGISWVFFALYKRLFGLRVSAETELRGLDIPEMGSLGYNPDAEFYEPPIAVAPSMSGGGD
;
A
#
# COMPACT_ATOMS: atom_id res chain seq x y z
N MET A 1 -8.01 37.48 4.20
CA MET A 1 -8.24 36.02 4.07
C MET A 1 -9.44 35.50 4.89
N PHE A 2 -10.33 36.33 5.47
CA PHE A 2 -11.63 35.88 6.00
C PHE A 2 -12.78 36.89 5.78
N PHE A 3 -12.64 37.85 4.86
CA PHE A 3 -13.62 38.93 4.62
C PHE A 3 -14.07 38.96 3.15
N GLY A 4 -14.63 37.84 2.65
CA GLY A 4 -15.10 37.69 1.28
C GLY A 4 -16.28 36.72 1.17
N ASP A 5 -16.97 36.73 0.02
CA ASP A 5 -18.22 36.02 -0.25
C ASP A 5 -18.19 34.55 0.26
N PRO A 6 -19.07 34.16 1.20
CA PRO A 6 -19.21 32.78 1.68
C PRO A 6 -19.40 31.75 0.56
N GLY A 7 -19.87 32.18 -0.62
CA GLY A 7 -19.94 31.34 -1.82
C GLY A 7 -18.61 30.70 -2.22
N GLN A 8 -17.46 31.31 -1.89
CA GLN A 8 -16.14 30.77 -2.23
C GLN A 8 -15.81 29.47 -1.47
N LEU A 9 -16.18 29.38 -0.19
CA LEU A 9 -15.97 28.16 0.60
C LEU A 9 -16.86 27.02 0.07
N VAL A 10 -18.11 27.34 -0.28
CA VAL A 10 -19.06 26.38 -0.85
C VAL A 10 -18.56 25.85 -2.20
N ALA A 11 -18.04 26.71 -3.06
CA ALA A 11 -17.47 26.31 -4.36
C ALA A 11 -16.31 25.31 -4.21
N GLN A 12 -15.44 25.50 -3.21
CA GLN A 12 -14.32 24.58 -2.95
C GLN A 12 -14.79 23.22 -2.42
N ILE A 13 -15.80 23.21 -1.53
CA ILE A 13 -16.39 21.96 -1.03
C ILE A 13 -17.02 21.17 -2.18
N ILE A 14 -17.76 21.84 -3.07
CA ILE A 14 -18.34 21.20 -4.26
C ILE A 14 -17.24 20.60 -5.14
N GLY A 15 -16.19 21.37 -5.42
CA GLY A 15 -15.05 20.90 -6.22
C GLY A 15 -14.38 19.66 -5.61
N MET A 16 -14.13 19.67 -4.30
CA MET A 16 -13.57 18.53 -3.57
C MET A 16 -14.46 17.29 -3.69
N VAL A 17 -15.77 17.43 -3.45
CA VAL A 17 -16.72 16.32 -3.49
C VAL A 17 -16.83 15.74 -4.90
N VAL A 18 -16.91 16.59 -5.93
CA VAL A 18 -16.97 16.15 -7.33
C VAL A 18 -15.70 15.39 -7.72
N CYS A 19 -14.51 15.92 -7.39
CA CYS A 19 -13.25 15.24 -7.65
C CYS A 19 -13.17 13.88 -6.94
N PHE A 20 -13.56 13.83 -5.66
CA PHE A 20 -13.55 12.59 -4.89
C PHE A 20 -14.47 11.53 -5.52
N VAL A 21 -15.74 11.88 -5.77
CA VAL A 21 -16.73 10.95 -6.33
C VAL A 21 -16.31 10.47 -7.72
N TYR A 22 -15.76 11.36 -8.55
CA TYR A 22 -15.33 11.01 -9.89
C TYR A 22 -14.12 10.05 -9.88
N VAL A 23 -13.04 10.42 -9.20
CA VAL A 23 -11.80 9.62 -9.16
C VAL A 23 -12.04 8.30 -8.43
N PHE A 24 -12.72 8.33 -7.29
CA PHE A 24 -13.05 7.12 -6.54
C PHE A 24 -14.01 6.23 -7.33
N GLY A 25 -15.06 6.81 -7.92
CA GLY A 25 -16.06 6.06 -8.69
C GLY A 25 -15.46 5.36 -9.90
N ILE A 26 -14.67 6.06 -10.72
CA ILE A 26 -14.01 5.46 -11.89
C ILE A 26 -13.01 4.40 -11.46
N SER A 27 -12.16 4.70 -10.47
CA SER A 27 -11.16 3.74 -9.98
C SER A 27 -11.82 2.48 -9.44
N TRP A 28 -12.90 2.63 -8.67
CA TRP A 28 -13.67 1.50 -8.13
C TRP A 28 -14.24 0.63 -9.25
N VAL A 29 -14.88 1.24 -10.25
CA VAL A 29 -15.44 0.52 -11.41
C VAL A 29 -14.34 -0.21 -12.17
N PHE A 30 -13.23 0.47 -12.46
CA PHE A 30 -12.09 -0.12 -13.15
C PHE A 30 -11.51 -1.32 -12.40
N PHE A 31 -11.21 -1.16 -11.10
CA PHE A 31 -10.66 -2.26 -10.30
C PHE A 31 -11.67 -3.39 -10.06
N ALA A 32 -12.96 -3.10 -9.97
CA ALA A 32 -14.00 -4.13 -9.87
C ALA A 32 -14.09 -4.97 -11.15
N LEU A 33 -14.04 -4.32 -12.32
CA LEU A 33 -14.00 -4.99 -13.62
C LEU A 33 -12.71 -5.81 -13.77
N TYR A 34 -11.56 -5.21 -13.47
CA TYR A 34 -10.26 -5.88 -13.55
C TYR A 34 -10.20 -7.11 -12.65
N LYS A 35 -10.69 -6.99 -11.41
CA LYS A 35 -10.78 -8.12 -10.46
C LYS A 35 -11.61 -9.28 -11.02
N ARG A 36 -12.67 -8.99 -11.79
CA ARG A 36 -13.54 -10.02 -12.38
C ARG A 36 -12.93 -10.67 -13.62
N LEU A 37 -12.18 -9.92 -14.43
CA LEU A 37 -11.62 -10.41 -15.69
C LEU A 37 -10.29 -11.14 -15.52
N PHE A 38 -9.38 -10.57 -14.73
CA PHE A 38 -7.99 -11.05 -14.64
C PHE A 38 -7.62 -11.56 -13.24
N GLY A 39 -8.32 -11.09 -12.20
CA GLY A 39 -7.93 -11.30 -10.82
C GLY A 39 -6.87 -10.28 -10.39
N LEU A 40 -7.14 -9.60 -9.28
CA LEU A 40 -6.30 -8.49 -8.80
C LEU A 40 -5.27 -8.93 -7.74
N ARG A 41 -5.45 -10.12 -7.16
CA ARG A 41 -4.63 -10.65 -6.05
C ARG A 41 -4.30 -12.10 -6.34
N VAL A 42 -3.07 -12.51 -6.03
CA VAL A 42 -2.65 -13.92 -6.11
C VAL A 42 -3.37 -14.80 -5.11
N SER A 43 -3.24 -16.12 -5.30
CA SER A 43 -3.73 -17.09 -4.33
C SER A 43 -3.06 -16.89 -2.96
N ALA A 44 -3.80 -17.13 -1.88
CA ALA A 44 -3.28 -16.96 -0.51
C ALA A 44 -2.03 -17.82 -0.24
N GLU A 45 -1.95 -18.99 -0.87
CA GLU A 45 -0.79 -19.88 -0.74
C GLU A 45 0.45 -19.29 -1.40
N THR A 46 0.32 -18.71 -2.60
CA THR A 46 1.41 -18.00 -3.28
C THR A 46 1.83 -16.76 -2.49
N GLU A 47 0.87 -16.07 -1.89
CA GLU A 47 1.11 -14.87 -1.08
C GLU A 47 1.96 -15.18 0.16
N LEU A 48 1.68 -16.30 0.84
CA LEU A 48 2.45 -16.78 2.00
C LEU A 48 3.86 -17.28 1.63
N ARG A 49 4.02 -17.83 0.42
CA ARG A 49 5.32 -18.32 -0.08
C ARG A 49 6.23 -17.21 -0.64
N GLY A 50 5.70 -15.99 -0.80
CA GLY A 50 6.41 -14.86 -1.37
C GLY A 50 6.31 -14.81 -2.91
N LEU A 51 6.26 -13.59 -3.44
CA LEU A 51 6.04 -13.32 -4.86
C LEU A 51 7.32 -13.30 -5.71
N ASP A 52 8.48 -13.20 -5.05
CA ASP A 52 9.79 -13.05 -5.67
C ASP A 52 10.12 -14.17 -6.66
N ILE A 53 9.99 -15.42 -6.24
CA ILE A 53 10.27 -16.57 -7.11
C ILE A 53 9.17 -16.78 -8.17
N PRO A 54 7.87 -16.83 -7.83
CA PRO A 54 6.83 -17.17 -8.81
C PRO A 54 6.49 -16.04 -9.80
N GLU A 55 6.68 -14.76 -9.47
CA GLU A 55 6.35 -13.64 -10.37
C GLU A 55 7.57 -12.87 -10.87
N MET A 56 8.60 -12.69 -10.03
CA MET A 56 9.77 -11.88 -10.38
C MET A 56 10.96 -12.73 -10.89
N GLY A 57 10.90 -14.06 -10.72
CA GLY A 57 11.92 -15.00 -11.20
C GLY A 57 13.25 -14.95 -10.44
N SER A 58 13.34 -14.15 -9.38
CA SER A 58 14.56 -13.96 -8.57
C SER A 58 14.20 -13.45 -7.19
N LEU A 59 14.96 -13.85 -6.18
CA LEU A 59 14.85 -13.28 -4.82
C LEU A 59 15.12 -11.77 -4.87
N GLY A 60 14.24 -10.96 -4.25
CA GLY A 60 14.39 -9.50 -4.22
C GLY A 60 15.59 -9.04 -3.41
N TYR A 61 16.08 -9.90 -2.52
CA TYR A 61 17.26 -9.70 -1.68
C TYR A 61 18.13 -10.96 -1.69
N ASN A 62 19.43 -10.77 -1.50
CA ASN A 62 20.35 -11.90 -1.35
C ASN A 62 19.91 -12.70 -0.10
N PRO A 63 19.78 -14.05 -0.16
CA PRO A 63 19.47 -14.87 1.02
C PRO A 63 20.46 -14.66 2.18
N ASP A 64 21.69 -14.23 1.85
CA ASP A 64 22.76 -13.96 2.82
C ASP A 64 22.85 -12.45 3.18
N ALA A 65 21.91 -11.62 2.72
CA ALA A 65 21.88 -10.21 3.10
C ALA A 65 21.53 -10.10 4.59
N GLU A 66 22.54 -9.79 5.40
CA GLU A 66 22.38 -9.41 6.80
C GLU A 66 21.40 -8.23 6.88
N PHE A 67 20.45 -8.31 7.82
CA PHE A 67 19.56 -7.19 8.11
C PHE A 67 20.41 -5.95 8.41
N TYR A 68 20.10 -4.81 7.77
CA TYR A 68 20.78 -3.56 8.09
C TYR A 68 20.56 -3.22 9.56
N GLU A 69 21.58 -3.43 10.39
CA GLU A 69 21.60 -2.92 11.75
C GLU A 69 22.00 -1.44 11.70
N PRO A 70 21.08 -0.51 12.04
CA PRO A 70 21.45 0.89 12.11
C PRO A 70 22.48 1.07 13.23
N PRO A 71 23.43 2.01 13.09
CA PRO A 71 24.53 2.21 14.03
C PRO A 71 24.12 2.62 15.46
N ILE A 72 22.82 2.70 15.77
CA ILE A 72 22.28 2.88 17.12
C ILE A 72 21.40 1.67 17.45
N ALA A 73 22.04 0.69 18.09
CA ALA A 73 21.41 -0.53 18.58
C ALA A 73 20.34 -0.20 19.62
N VAL A 74 19.06 -0.36 19.26
CA VAL A 74 18.00 -0.54 20.26
C VAL A 74 17.88 -2.04 20.48
N ALA A 75 18.48 -2.52 21.56
CA ALA A 75 18.36 -3.91 21.99
C ALA A 75 16.89 -4.24 22.30
N PRO A 76 16.29 -5.28 21.68
CA PRO A 76 15.25 -6.03 22.34
C PRO A 76 15.93 -7.06 23.24
N SER A 77 15.99 -6.76 24.53
CA SER A 77 16.18 -7.76 25.56
C SER A 77 15.05 -8.80 25.51
N MET A 78 15.36 -10.03 25.97
CA MET A 78 14.53 -11.27 26.04
C MET A 78 14.63 -12.09 24.74
N SER A 79 15.10 -13.34 24.65
CA SER A 79 15.18 -14.51 25.55
C SER A 79 16.02 -15.55 24.76
N GLY A 80 17.03 -16.27 25.26
CA GLY A 80 17.10 -17.09 26.46
C GLY A 80 17.24 -18.57 26.06
N GLY A 81 18.38 -19.20 26.40
CA GLY A 81 18.68 -20.64 26.26
C GLY A 81 19.59 -20.94 25.07
N GLY A 82 20.82 -21.43 25.20
CA GLY A 82 21.27 -22.48 26.11
C GLY A 82 21.14 -23.81 25.37
N ASP A 83 22.30 -24.44 25.10
CA ASP A 83 22.51 -25.76 24.47
C ASP A 83 22.56 -25.80 22.93
#